data_AF-A0A3B9R0I5-F1
#
_entry.id   AF-A0A3B9R0I5-F1
#
_cell.length_a   1.000
_cell.length_b   1.000
_cell.length_c   1.000
_cell.angle_alpha   90.00
_cell.angle_beta   90.00
_cell.angle_gamma   90.00
#
_symmetry.space_group_name_H-M   'P 1'
#
loop_
_entity.id
_entity.type
_entity.pdbx_description
1 polymer ?
#
loop_
_entity_poly.entity_id
_entity_poly.type
_entity_poly.pdbx_seq_one_letter_code
_entity_poly.pdbx_strand_id
1 'polypeptide(L)' 'SGYDDPMAALVLCGASRADRVMIAGNWKVIDGYLPKMDEPDLIRRHSSTAEKLRRRLDL' A
#
# COMPACT_ATOMS: atom_id res chain seq x y z
N SER A 1 1.39 -0.03 -23.68
CA SER A 1 2.56 0.15 -24.55
C SER A 1 3.80 -0.12 -23.71
N GLY A 2 4.60 -1.14 -24.06
CA GLY A 2 5.72 -1.62 -23.22
C GLY A 2 5.74 -3.14 -22.96
N TYR A 3 4.80 -3.91 -23.53
CA TYR A 3 4.67 -5.36 -23.28
C TYR A 3 5.85 -6.20 -23.81
N ASP A 4 6.68 -5.66 -24.70
CA ASP A 4 7.87 -6.35 -25.22
C ASP A 4 9.00 -6.46 -24.18
N ASP A 5 9.01 -5.58 -23.16
CA ASP A 5 9.88 -5.68 -21.99
C ASP A 5 9.03 -5.51 -20.71
N PRO A 6 8.70 -6.62 -20.02
CA PRO A 6 7.86 -6.58 -18.83
C PRO A 6 8.49 -5.79 -17.67
N MET A 7 9.82 -5.65 -17.61
CA MET A 7 10.48 -4.85 -16.58
C MET A 7 10.36 -3.36 -16.87
N ALA A 8 10.56 -2.96 -18.12
CA ALA A 8 10.30 -1.59 -18.55
C ALA A 8 8.82 -1.22 -18.35
N ALA A 9 7.90 -2.15 -18.62
CA ALA A 9 6.48 -1.95 -18.40
C ALA A 9 6.17 -1.63 -16.92
N LEU A 10 6.76 -2.34 -15.95
CA LEU A 10 6.54 -2.08 -14.52
C LEU A 10 6.99 -0.68 -14.10
N VAL A 11 8.14 -0.23 -14.61
CA VAL A 11 8.68 1.11 -14.29
C VAL A 11 7.82 2.20 -14.92
N LEU A 12 7.43 2.00 -16.18
CA LEU A 12 6.72 3.02 -16.96
C LEU A 12 5.21 3.08 -16.67
N CYS A 13 4.59 1.99 -16.19
CA CYS A 13 3.15 1.95 -15.94
C CYS A 13 2.73 2.62 -14.62
N GLY A 14 3.67 2.93 -13.73
CA GLY A 14 3.36 3.55 -12.44
C GLY A 14 2.58 2.63 -11.50
N ALA A 15 2.88 1.33 -11.51
CA ALA A 15 2.23 0.37 -10.61
C ALA A 15 2.39 0.78 -9.14
N SER A 16 1.27 1.07 -8.48
CA SER A 16 1.23 1.52 -7.08
C SER A 16 0.98 0.39 -6.08
N ARG A 17 0.71 -0.83 -6.57
CA ARG A 17 0.42 -2.01 -5.75
C ARG A 17 1.16 -3.23 -6.30
N ALA A 18 1.66 -4.06 -5.40
CA ALA A 18 2.28 -5.34 -5.72
C ALA A 18 1.40 -6.50 -5.26
N ASP A 19 1.28 -7.54 -6.08
CA ASP A 19 0.50 -8.73 -5.71
C ASP A 19 1.19 -9.60 -4.66
N ARG A 20 2.53 -9.61 -4.64
CA ARG A 20 3.35 -10.45 -3.76
C ARG A 20 4.54 -9.67 -3.21
N VAL A 21 4.75 -9.74 -1.90
CA VAL A 21 5.91 -9.12 -1.23
C VAL A 21 6.45 -10.07 -0.17
N MET A 22 7.75 -10.35 -0.21
CA MET A 22 8.47 -11.14 0.79
C MET A 22 9.47 -10.25 1.54
N ILE A 23 9.56 -10.41 2.86
CA ILE A 23 10.55 -9.73 3.70
C ILE A 23 11.24 -10.78 4.58
N ALA A 24 12.57 -10.87 4.52
CA ALA A 24 13.37 -11.83 5.29
C ALA A 24 12.83 -13.28 5.19
N GLY A 25 12.55 -13.75 3.98
CA GLY A 25 12.01 -15.11 3.75
C GLY A 25 10.52 -15.30 4.11
N ASN A 26 9.83 -14.26 4.57
CA ASN A 26 8.43 -14.34 4.98
C ASN A 26 7.51 -13.61 4.02
N TRP A 27 6.48 -14.29 3.51
CA TRP A 27 5.42 -13.65 2.72
C TRP A 27 4.64 -12.66 3.59
N LYS A 28 4.60 -11.40 3.14
CA LYS A 28 3.88 -10.30 3.79
C LYS A 28 2.66 -9.89 2.98
N VAL A 29 2.79 -9.74 1.67
CA VAL A 29 1.66 -9.46 0.76
C VAL A 29 1.38 -10.70 -0.08
N ILE A 30 0.12 -11.11 -0.13
CA ILE A 30 -0.42 -12.22 -0.92
C ILE A 30 -1.69 -11.75 -1.61
N ASP A 31 -1.73 -11.90 -2.94
CA ASP A 31 -2.84 -11.46 -3.81
C ASP A 31 -3.19 -9.97 -3.60
N GLY A 32 -2.15 -9.16 -3.34
CA GLY A 32 -2.27 -7.73 -3.09
C GLY A 32 -2.72 -7.35 -1.68
N TYR A 33 -2.95 -8.31 -0.78
CA TYR A 33 -3.41 -8.08 0.59
C TYR A 33 -2.35 -8.43 1.63
N LEU A 34 -2.42 -7.78 2.79
CA LEU A 34 -1.61 -8.10 3.97
C LEU A 34 -2.37 -9.07 4.89
N PRO A 35 -2.12 -10.39 4.86
CA PRO A 35 -3.02 -11.39 5.47
C PRO A 35 -3.13 -11.30 6.99
N LYS A 36 -2.17 -10.65 7.65
CA LYS A 36 -2.11 -10.50 9.11
C LYS A 36 -2.47 -9.08 9.57
N MET A 37 -3.09 -8.28 8.71
CA MET A 37 -3.43 -6.89 9.01
C MET A 37 -4.85 -6.57 8.59
N ASP A 38 -5.61 -5.98 9.52
CA ASP A 38 -6.90 -5.36 9.22
C ASP A 38 -6.64 -3.95 8.66
N GLU A 39 -6.54 -3.89 7.33
CA GLU A 39 -6.28 -2.66 6.59
C GLU A 39 -7.40 -1.61 6.77
N PRO A 40 -8.70 -1.96 6.68
CA PRO A 40 -9.79 -1.04 6.99
C PRO A 40 -9.70 -0.43 8.40
N ASP A 41 -9.42 -1.24 9.42
CA ASP A 41 -9.26 -0.75 10.79
C ASP A 41 -8.06 0.21 10.91
N LEU A 42 -6.93 -0.13 10.29
CA LEU A 42 -5.74 0.72 10.28
C LEU A 42 -6.04 2.08 9.65
N ILE A 43 -6.68 2.10 8.48
CA ILE A 43 -7.08 3.33 7.79
C ILE A 43 -7.98 4.17 8.70
N ARG A 44 -9.01 3.57 9.30
CA ARG A 44 -9.95 4.25 10.19
C ARG A 44 -9.23 4.89 11.39
N ARG A 45 -8.33 4.16 12.05
CA ARG A 45 -7.55 4.68 13.19
C ARG A 45 -6.64 5.82 12.76
N HIS A 46 -5.97 5.68 11.62
CA HIS A 46 -5.09 6.71 11.08
C HIS A 46 -5.86 7.99 10.74
N SER A 47 -6.95 7.89 9.98
CA SER A 47 -7.79 9.03 9.61
C SER A 47 -8.33 9.76 10.85
N SER A 48 -8.80 9.03 11.86
CA SER A 48 -9.28 9.64 13.10
C SER A 48 -8.20 10.45 13.84
N THR A 49 -6.94 10.02 13.72
CA THR A 49 -5.79 10.69 14.33
C THR A 49 -5.42 11.95 13.54
N ALA A 50 -5.41 11.85 12.20
CA ALA A 50 -5.17 12.98 11.32
C ALA A 50 -6.24 14.08 11.52
N GLU A 51 -7.51 13.71 11.67
CA GLU A 51 -8.58 14.65 11.99
C GLU A 51 -8.39 15.37 13.32
N LYS A 52 -8.00 14.64 14.37
CA LYS A 52 -7.69 15.23 15.68
C LYS A 52 -6.53 16.21 15.56
N LEU A 53 -5.51 15.87 14.78
CA LEU A 53 -4.38 16.77 14.53
C LEU A 53 -4.81 18.04 13.81
N ARG A 54 -5.62 17.92 12.74
CA ARG A 54 -6.17 19.07 12.00
C ARG A 54 -6.98 20.00 12.91
N ARG A 55 -7.92 19.44 13.69
CA ARG A 55 -8.71 20.20 14.67
C ARG A 55 -7.88 20.88 15.74
N ARG A 56 -6.72 20.30 16.11
CA ARG A 56 -5.84 20.90 17.13
C ARG A 56 -4.99 22.04 16.58
N LEU A 57 -4.81 22.10 15.26
CA LEU A 57 -4.00 23.12 14.59
C LEU A 57 -4.86 24.25 13.99
N ASP A 58 -6.19 24.21 14.16
CA ASP A 58 -7.16 25.15 13.58
C ASP A 58 -6.82 25.58 12.13
N LEU A 59 -6.54 24.56 11.28
CA LEU A 59 -6.66 24.64 9.83
C LEU A 59 -8.03 24.13 9.37
#